data_AF-A0A4D5S1W7-F1
#
_entry.id   AF-A0A4D5S1W7-F1
#
_cell.length_a   1.000
_cell.length_b   1.000
_cell.length_c   1.000
_cell.angle_alpha   90.00
_cell.angle_beta   90.00
_cell.angle_gamma   90.00
#
_symmetry.space_group_name_H-M   'P 1'
#
loop_
_entity.id
_entity.type
_entity.pdbx_description
1 polymer ?
#
loop_
_entity_poly.entity_id
_entity_poly.type
_entity_poly.pdbx_seq_one_letter_code
_entity_poly.pdbx_strand_id
1 'polypeptide(L)'
;MVSSCVFMAAFIFSHDTLPGTYWAAMWLLMLAYCFAMLPLIYLCTMMFSESDRAYFALALTFMLAGIVGSLTVELFDLLAAYAPSFLMTVAIVSLGFLCRWFPTYSFSRGIVKLVLLARYNAVCTTGGELLKAACSDGALSTDDRIMPCCEALQKNGSAELLQPLGPGYETGFFEAITLVAEGFFYLGVLFLTDSQLLHGMLWHLNRKLLGTSDDDNDGDRGPRLVVASMDPEVEREQKQVEKIFKLREFKDVIMVVRGLTKSFGCMGKKGLEKTSFLLRTNECLGMAGLNGSGKSVLMKLLAGDLTATGGNAYMAGLTLSGDLRRWQMAIGYSCDGRLGLVPVLTGAEMLDLVARLRGISPVANRRLVVSSTLLLLSPLQGNKLCGDYTVTEQKLLSLGIAIVGVPPILLLDEPYSDVEPFFRHQIVRFLQILKSVRATTMVISAHRLSHCEELCDRAIVLEDCKIETMGDYDQMNHKFGRCYMIKMRLPADRRADRGLQRQLIELMQEEFHQCAPCYSYKGMLAFRVGKTYTNWSEVYSKVAAHKSNLGLPEVFVGDISFEDILVGLARCQILTMMIRPNTIS
;
A
#
# COMPACT_ATOMS: atom_id res chain seq x y z
N MET A 1 -2.47 21.37 -18.26
CA MET A 1 -3.51 21.75 -19.24
C MET A 1 -4.04 23.17 -19.05
N VAL A 2 -4.53 23.58 -17.87
CA VAL A 2 -5.05 24.96 -17.69
C VAL A 2 -3.98 26.04 -17.88
N SER A 3 -2.77 25.83 -17.37
CA SER A 3 -1.61 26.70 -17.68
C SER A 3 -1.33 26.74 -19.19
N SER A 4 -1.40 25.60 -19.88
CA SER A 4 -1.23 25.48 -21.34
C SER A 4 -2.32 26.22 -22.14
N CYS A 5 -3.54 26.33 -21.63
CA CYS A 5 -4.65 27.05 -22.28
C CYS A 5 -4.52 28.57 -22.15
N VAL A 6 -4.06 29.08 -21.00
CA VAL A 6 -3.69 30.50 -20.85
C VAL A 6 -2.49 30.84 -21.74
N PHE A 7 -1.56 29.88 -21.88
CA PHE A 7 -0.45 29.96 -22.83
C PHE A 7 -0.92 30.04 -24.27
N MET A 8 -1.83 29.18 -24.71
CA MET A 8 -2.43 29.22 -26.05
C MET A 8 -3.21 30.51 -26.31
N ALA A 9 -3.88 31.09 -25.31
CA ALA A 9 -4.55 32.38 -25.46
C ALA A 9 -3.55 33.54 -25.67
N ALA A 10 -2.41 33.52 -24.97
CA ALA A 10 -1.29 34.45 -25.24
C ALA A 10 -0.56 34.15 -26.57
N PHE A 11 -0.53 32.88 -26.98
CA PHE A 11 0.05 32.36 -28.24
C PHE A 11 -0.69 32.90 -29.47
N ILE A 12 -2.02 33.03 -29.39
CA ILE A 12 -2.87 33.55 -30.48
C ILE A 12 -2.77 35.07 -30.59
N PHE A 13 -2.62 35.79 -29.47
CA PHE A 13 -2.57 37.26 -29.48
C PHE A 13 -1.22 37.85 -29.93
N SER A 14 -0.14 37.07 -29.97
CA SER A 14 1.23 37.56 -30.21
C SER A 14 1.82 37.20 -31.57
N HIS A 15 1.07 36.46 -32.41
CA HIS A 15 1.55 35.87 -33.66
C HIS A 15 2.09 36.91 -34.68
N ASP A 16 1.67 38.17 -34.60
CA ASP A 16 2.06 39.21 -35.57
C ASP A 16 3.22 40.12 -35.14
N THR A 17 3.87 39.88 -33.99
CA THR A 17 4.81 40.88 -33.40
C THR A 17 6.19 40.39 -32.94
N LEU A 18 6.47 39.08 -32.87
CA LEU A 18 7.71 38.55 -32.27
C LEU A 18 8.65 37.86 -33.28
N PRO A 19 9.96 38.22 -33.31
CA PRO A 19 10.96 37.56 -34.15
C PRO A 19 11.15 36.07 -33.83
N GLY A 20 11.55 35.26 -34.83
CA GLY A 20 11.72 33.79 -34.70
C GLY A 20 12.67 33.32 -33.58
N THR A 21 13.63 34.15 -33.15
CA THR A 21 14.56 33.83 -32.05
C THR A 21 13.89 33.81 -30.68
N TYR A 22 12.86 34.62 -30.46
CA TYR A 22 12.08 34.62 -29.21
C TYR A 22 11.20 33.38 -29.10
N TRP A 23 10.65 32.93 -30.22
CA TRP A 23 9.91 31.67 -30.29
C TRP A 23 10.77 30.49 -29.88
N ALA A 24 12.00 30.40 -30.41
CA ALA A 24 12.95 29.35 -30.02
C ALA A 24 13.26 29.40 -28.52
N ALA A 25 13.42 30.60 -27.95
CA ALA A 25 13.67 30.77 -26.52
C ALA A 25 12.49 30.34 -25.64
N MET A 26 11.26 30.68 -26.04
CA MET A 26 10.03 30.25 -25.34
C MET A 26 9.87 28.73 -25.37
N TRP A 27 10.13 28.08 -26.51
CA TRP A 27 10.09 26.62 -26.61
C TRP A 27 11.12 25.94 -25.71
N LEU A 28 12.36 26.45 -25.68
CA LEU A 28 13.41 25.91 -24.83
C LEU A 28 13.06 26.05 -23.34
N LEU A 29 12.50 27.20 -22.95
CA LEU A 29 12.02 27.43 -21.58
C LEU A 29 10.86 26.48 -21.22
N MET A 30 9.93 26.22 -22.15
CA MET A 30 8.84 25.27 -21.93
C MET A 30 9.33 23.82 -21.77
N LEU A 31 10.32 23.41 -22.58
CA LEU A 31 10.95 22.09 -22.45
C LEU A 31 11.66 21.94 -21.10
N ALA A 32 12.39 22.96 -20.66
CA ALA A 32 13.03 22.97 -19.34
C ALA A 32 12.01 22.90 -18.20
N TYR A 33 10.88 23.60 -18.32
CA TYR A 33 9.77 23.52 -17.37
C TYR A 33 9.14 22.12 -17.32
N CYS A 34 8.88 21.48 -18.47
CA CYS A 34 8.37 20.10 -18.50
C CYS A 34 9.36 19.12 -17.85
N PHE A 35 10.66 19.28 -18.10
CA PHE A 35 11.71 18.46 -17.49
C PHE A 35 11.74 18.61 -15.96
N ALA A 36 11.57 19.83 -15.42
CA ALA A 36 11.54 20.08 -13.99
C ALA A 36 10.25 19.60 -13.30
N MET A 37 9.09 19.81 -13.95
CA MET A 37 7.78 19.51 -13.35
C MET A 37 7.48 18.02 -13.27
N LEU A 38 7.93 17.21 -14.23
CA LEU A 38 7.59 15.78 -14.27
C LEU A 38 8.08 15.03 -13.02
N PRO A 39 9.36 15.13 -12.60
CA PRO A 39 9.83 14.51 -11.36
C PRO A 39 9.16 15.09 -10.10
N LEU A 40 8.90 16.41 -10.08
CA LEU A 40 8.23 17.06 -8.94
C LEU A 40 6.79 16.54 -8.75
N ILE A 41 6.01 16.44 -9.83
CA ILE A 41 4.65 15.91 -9.77
C ILE A 41 4.69 14.47 -9.24
N TYR A 42 5.61 13.64 -9.74
CA TYR A 42 5.74 12.26 -9.26
C TYR A 42 6.03 12.21 -7.75
N LEU A 43 7.00 12.99 -7.27
CA LEU A 43 7.31 13.09 -5.83
C LEU A 43 6.08 13.50 -5.01
N CYS A 44 5.33 14.49 -5.49
CA CYS A 44 4.13 14.94 -4.80
C CYS A 44 3.00 13.90 -4.83
N THR A 45 2.89 13.08 -5.88
CA THR A 45 1.86 12.01 -5.94
C THR A 45 2.06 10.96 -4.86
N MET A 46 3.28 10.73 -4.37
CA MET A 46 3.54 9.80 -3.26
C MET A 46 2.91 10.24 -1.93
N MET A 47 2.53 11.52 -1.78
CA MET A 47 1.86 12.03 -0.58
C MET A 47 0.36 11.77 -0.55
N PHE A 48 -0.24 11.39 -1.69
CA PHE A 48 -1.68 11.21 -1.81
C PHE A 48 -2.03 9.73 -2.00
N SER A 49 -3.05 9.26 -1.28
CA SER A 49 -3.56 7.89 -1.41
C SER A 49 -4.59 7.72 -2.53
N GLU A 50 -5.22 8.81 -2.98
CA GLU A 50 -6.27 8.79 -4.02
C GLU A 50 -5.85 9.65 -5.22
N SER A 51 -5.92 9.09 -6.42
CA SER A 51 -5.48 9.73 -7.68
C SER A 51 -6.24 11.02 -7.99
N ASP A 52 -7.55 11.02 -7.80
CA ASP A 52 -8.41 12.09 -8.27
C ASP A 52 -8.25 13.34 -7.41
N ARG A 53 -8.19 13.15 -6.08
CA ARG A 53 -7.88 14.24 -5.15
C ARG A 53 -6.48 14.79 -5.37
N ALA A 54 -5.50 13.92 -5.65
CA ALA A 54 -4.12 14.33 -5.92
C ALA A 54 -4.06 15.27 -7.13
N TYR A 55 -4.72 14.92 -8.24
CA TYR A 55 -4.73 15.75 -9.43
C TYR A 55 -5.28 17.16 -9.16
N PHE A 56 -6.47 17.26 -8.56
CA PHE A 56 -7.08 18.56 -8.27
C PHE A 56 -6.26 19.38 -7.27
N ALA A 57 -5.77 18.75 -6.19
CA ALA A 57 -4.96 19.43 -5.18
C ALA A 57 -3.63 19.93 -5.75
N LEU A 58 -2.92 19.11 -6.52
CA LEU A 58 -1.64 19.49 -7.14
C LEU A 58 -1.82 20.55 -8.23
N ALA A 59 -2.85 20.42 -9.06
CA ALA A 59 -3.14 21.43 -10.08
C ALA A 59 -3.46 22.79 -9.44
N LEU A 60 -4.29 22.81 -8.40
CA LEU A 60 -4.66 24.04 -7.69
C LEU A 60 -3.46 24.66 -6.97
N THR A 61 -2.68 23.85 -6.23
CA THR A 61 -1.52 24.35 -5.47
C THR A 61 -0.44 24.91 -6.39
N PHE A 62 -0.08 24.23 -7.48
CA PHE A 62 0.92 24.74 -8.43
C PHE A 62 0.43 25.98 -9.19
N MET A 63 -0.87 26.06 -9.51
CA MET A 63 -1.47 27.24 -10.12
C MET A 63 -1.41 28.45 -9.18
N LEU A 64 -1.85 28.29 -7.93
CA LEU A 64 -1.81 29.35 -6.93
C LEU A 64 -0.38 29.77 -6.59
N ALA A 65 0.54 28.81 -6.41
CA ALA A 65 1.95 29.08 -6.14
C ALA A 65 2.60 29.87 -7.29
N GLY A 66 2.28 29.54 -8.54
CA GLY A 66 2.76 30.29 -9.71
C GLY A 66 2.22 31.72 -9.76
N ILE A 67 0.90 31.90 -9.60
CA ILE A 67 0.25 33.23 -9.66
C ILE A 67 0.72 34.11 -8.50
N VAL A 68 0.64 33.60 -7.27
CA VAL A 68 1.03 34.35 -6.06
C VAL A 68 2.53 34.65 -6.10
N GLY A 69 3.38 33.67 -6.45
CA GLY A 69 4.82 33.86 -6.52
C GLY A 69 5.23 34.92 -7.56
N SER A 70 4.66 34.87 -8.77
CA SER A 70 5.00 35.84 -9.82
C SER A 70 4.52 37.25 -9.45
N LEU A 71 3.27 37.40 -9.02
CA LEU A 71 2.69 38.70 -8.71
C LEU A 71 3.33 39.34 -7.47
N THR A 72 3.62 38.56 -6.43
CA THR A 72 4.24 39.10 -5.22
C THR A 72 5.65 39.61 -5.52
N VAL A 73 6.51 38.80 -6.15
CA VAL A 73 7.89 39.23 -6.41
C VAL A 73 7.94 40.43 -7.37
N GLU A 74 7.11 40.47 -8.41
CA GLU A 74 7.03 41.64 -9.30
C GLU A 74 6.52 42.91 -8.60
N LEU A 75 5.52 42.77 -7.72
CA LEU A 75 5.02 43.89 -6.92
C LEU A 75 6.11 44.42 -5.97
N PHE A 76 6.87 43.53 -5.34
CA PHE A 76 7.97 43.93 -4.47
C PHE A 76 9.14 44.55 -5.25
N ASP A 77 9.49 44.02 -6.43
CA ASP A 77 10.49 44.62 -7.33
C ASP A 77 10.06 46.05 -7.75
N LEU A 78 8.77 46.25 -8.05
CA LEU A 78 8.21 47.57 -8.37
C LEU A 78 8.27 48.53 -7.18
N LEU A 79 7.91 48.07 -5.98
CA LEU A 79 7.98 48.88 -4.76
C LEU A 79 9.42 49.25 -4.40
N ALA A 80 10.37 48.32 -4.57
CA ALA A 80 11.79 48.57 -4.33
C ALA A 80 12.38 49.61 -5.31
N ALA A 81 11.87 49.67 -6.55
CA ALA A 81 12.26 50.69 -7.52
C ALA A 81 11.80 52.11 -7.11
N TYR A 82 10.68 52.23 -6.38
CA TYR A 82 10.16 53.54 -5.93
C TYR A 82 10.73 53.99 -4.58
N ALA A 83 11.00 53.04 -3.67
CA ALA A 83 11.54 53.32 -2.33
C ALA A 83 12.51 52.20 -1.90
N PRO A 84 13.80 52.28 -2.29
CA PRO A 84 14.77 51.25 -1.94
C PRO A 84 15.07 51.29 -0.44
N SER A 85 14.75 50.21 0.25
CA SER A 85 15.16 49.99 1.64
C SER A 85 15.82 48.62 1.78
N PHE A 86 16.86 48.54 2.62
CA PHE A 86 17.64 47.32 2.82
C PHE A 86 16.78 46.10 3.19
N LEU A 87 15.75 46.31 4.02
CA LEU A 87 14.85 45.25 4.49
C LEU A 87 13.97 44.71 3.35
N MET A 88 13.54 45.57 2.41
CA MET A 88 12.79 45.16 1.23
C MET A 88 13.64 44.32 0.28
N THR A 89 14.91 44.68 0.07
CA THR A 89 15.83 43.91 -0.77
C THR A 89 16.07 42.51 -0.20
N VAL A 90 16.27 42.38 1.11
CA VAL A 90 16.42 41.08 1.78
C VAL A 90 15.13 40.25 1.64
N ALA A 91 13.96 40.86 1.87
CA ALA A 91 12.69 40.18 1.74
C ALA A 91 12.46 39.63 0.32
N ILE A 92 12.75 40.42 -0.72
CA ILE A 92 12.65 40.02 -2.13
C ILE A 92 13.54 38.81 -2.44
N VAL A 93 14.81 38.87 -2.02
CA VAL A 93 15.75 37.77 -2.26
C VAL A 93 15.30 36.50 -1.54
N SER A 94 14.85 36.61 -0.28
CA SER A 94 14.36 35.45 0.47
C SER A 94 13.07 34.85 -0.08
N LEU A 95 12.11 35.69 -0.48
CA LEU A 95 10.83 35.25 -1.04
C LEU A 95 11.04 34.66 -2.43
N GLY A 96 11.88 35.29 -3.26
CA GLY A 96 12.28 34.78 -4.57
C GLY A 96 12.98 33.42 -4.46
N PHE A 97 13.86 33.22 -3.47
CA PHE A 97 14.50 31.93 -3.23
C PHE A 97 13.47 30.83 -2.86
N LEU A 98 12.50 31.14 -1.99
CA LEU A 98 11.44 30.21 -1.61
C LEU A 98 10.53 29.88 -2.81
N CYS A 99 10.12 30.89 -3.59
CA CYS A 99 9.28 30.68 -4.77
C CYS A 99 10.01 29.90 -5.87
N ARG A 100 11.35 29.97 -5.94
CA ARG A 100 12.17 29.22 -6.90
C ARG A 100 12.15 27.70 -6.68
N TRP A 101 11.70 27.23 -5.52
CA TRP A 101 11.41 25.80 -5.32
C TRP A 101 10.14 25.34 -6.05
N PHE A 102 9.44 26.23 -6.76
CA PHE A 102 8.32 25.88 -7.62
C PHE A 102 8.69 26.22 -9.07
N PRO A 103 8.84 25.22 -9.96
CA PRO A 103 9.19 25.46 -11.37
C PRO A 103 8.19 26.37 -12.10
N THR A 104 6.94 26.42 -11.63
CA THR A 104 5.90 27.32 -12.16
C THR A 104 6.28 28.79 -12.02
N TYR A 105 6.94 29.18 -10.93
CA TYR A 105 7.42 30.54 -10.71
C TYR A 105 8.63 30.86 -11.61
N SER A 106 9.61 29.97 -11.68
CA SER A 106 10.78 30.15 -12.56
C SER A 106 10.36 30.27 -14.04
N PHE A 107 9.36 29.50 -14.46
CA PHE A 107 8.78 29.57 -15.80
C PHE A 107 8.00 30.88 -16.05
N SER A 108 7.13 31.31 -15.13
CA SER A 108 6.36 32.55 -15.29
C SER A 108 7.28 33.77 -15.37
N ARG A 109 8.29 33.86 -14.51
CA ARG A 109 9.29 34.93 -14.51
C ARG A 109 10.11 34.95 -15.79
N GLY A 110 10.52 33.78 -16.29
CA GLY A 110 11.28 33.67 -17.54
C GLY A 110 10.49 34.21 -18.73
N ILE A 111 9.17 34.02 -18.74
CA ILE A 111 8.29 34.48 -19.81
C ILE A 111 8.03 35.97 -19.74
N VAL A 112 7.81 36.51 -18.54
CA VAL A 112 7.73 37.96 -18.33
C VAL A 112 9.02 38.64 -18.80
N LYS A 113 10.19 38.09 -18.46
CA LYS A 113 11.49 38.59 -18.94
C LYS A 113 11.62 38.54 -20.46
N LEU A 114 11.25 37.43 -21.11
CA LEU A 114 11.29 37.32 -22.57
C LEU A 114 10.37 38.34 -23.26
N VAL A 115 9.17 38.58 -22.73
CA VAL A 115 8.23 39.57 -23.27
C VAL A 115 8.73 41.00 -23.03
N LEU A 116 9.26 41.31 -21.83
CA LEU A 116 9.86 42.61 -21.53
C LEU A 116 11.07 42.89 -22.42
N LEU A 117 11.92 41.88 -22.62
CA LEU A 117 13.10 41.97 -23.48
C LEU A 117 12.73 42.15 -24.96
N ALA A 118 11.64 41.51 -25.42
CA ALA A 118 11.12 41.72 -26.77
C ALA A 118 10.62 43.17 -26.96
N ARG A 119 9.92 43.73 -25.97
CA ARG A 119 9.50 45.14 -25.99
C ARG A 119 10.70 46.08 -25.96
N TYR A 120 11.68 45.80 -25.11
CA TYR A 120 12.92 46.56 -25.05
C TYR A 120 13.65 46.60 -26.40
N ASN A 121 13.87 45.43 -27.01
CA ASN A 121 14.51 45.33 -28.32
C ASN A 121 13.68 45.97 -29.44
N ALA A 122 12.34 45.93 -29.35
CA ALA A 122 11.46 46.65 -30.28
C ALA A 122 11.61 48.17 -30.14
N VAL A 123 11.68 48.72 -28.93
CA VAL A 123 11.92 50.15 -28.68
C VAL A 123 13.30 50.58 -29.20
N CYS A 124 14.34 49.78 -28.94
CA CYS A 124 15.69 50.04 -29.44
C CYS A 124 15.82 50.03 -30.97
N THR A 125 15.03 49.21 -31.66
CA THR A 125 15.06 49.11 -33.14
C THR A 125 14.19 50.17 -33.81
N THR A 126 13.00 50.45 -33.26
CA THR A 126 12.04 51.41 -33.83
C THR A 126 12.26 52.86 -33.42
N GLY A 127 12.98 53.10 -32.32
CA GLY A 127 13.18 54.44 -31.75
C GLY A 127 13.99 55.43 -32.61
N GLY A 128 14.75 54.96 -33.60
CA GLY A 128 15.38 55.79 -34.64
C GLY A 128 16.22 56.97 -34.09
N GLU A 129 16.12 58.14 -34.76
CA GLU A 129 16.81 59.38 -34.34
C GLU A 129 16.19 60.04 -33.10
N LEU A 130 14.90 59.82 -32.86
CA LEU A 130 14.14 60.37 -31.73
C LEU A 130 14.65 59.80 -30.39
N LEU A 131 14.94 58.49 -30.36
CA LEU A 131 15.56 57.84 -29.21
C LEU A 131 17.02 58.30 -29.04
N LYS A 132 17.77 58.50 -30.13
CA LYS A 132 19.15 59.03 -30.07
C LYS A 132 19.19 60.43 -29.46
N ALA A 133 18.27 61.31 -29.85
CA ALA A 133 18.13 62.66 -29.28
C ALA A 133 17.72 62.61 -27.79
N ALA A 134 16.79 61.74 -27.42
CA ALA A 134 16.36 61.59 -26.03
C ALA A 134 17.43 60.97 -25.11
N CYS A 135 18.32 60.13 -25.66
CA CYS A 135 19.51 59.62 -24.97
C CYS A 135 20.61 60.68 -24.82
N SER A 136 20.75 61.63 -25.76
CA SER A 136 21.76 62.71 -25.69
C SER A 136 21.36 63.85 -24.75
N ASP A 137 20.06 64.14 -24.64
CA ASP A 137 19.54 65.21 -23.77
C ASP A 137 19.43 64.81 -22.29
N GLY A 138 19.86 63.61 -21.92
CA GLY A 138 19.82 63.11 -20.54
C GLY A 138 18.41 62.87 -19.98
N ALA A 139 17.35 63.11 -20.76
CA ALA A 139 15.96 62.95 -20.34
C ALA A 139 15.57 61.50 -20.01
N LEU A 140 16.23 60.52 -20.65
CA LEU A 140 16.04 59.08 -20.39
C LEU A 140 17.13 58.46 -19.50
N SER A 141 18.05 59.27 -18.95
CA SER A 141 19.21 58.77 -18.19
C SER A 141 18.87 58.15 -16.83
N THR A 142 17.60 58.16 -16.43
CA THR A 142 17.10 57.67 -15.13
C THR A 142 16.37 56.34 -15.21
N ASP A 143 16.11 55.79 -16.41
CA ASP A 143 15.50 54.47 -16.57
C ASP A 143 16.60 53.42 -16.83
N ASP A 144 16.99 52.70 -15.79
CA ASP A 144 18.02 51.63 -15.79
C ASP A 144 17.80 50.61 -16.92
N ARG A 145 16.55 50.44 -17.38
CA ARG A 145 16.21 49.45 -18.42
C ARG A 145 16.63 49.90 -19.82
N ILE A 146 16.66 51.21 -20.10
CA ILE A 146 16.97 51.77 -21.44
C ILE A 146 18.44 52.18 -21.56
N MET A 147 19.13 52.34 -20.42
CA MET A 147 20.55 52.70 -20.32
C MET A 147 21.49 51.87 -21.22
N PRO A 148 21.41 50.53 -21.29
CA PRO A 148 22.31 49.73 -22.14
C PRO A 148 22.10 49.99 -23.64
N CYS A 149 20.88 50.37 -24.02
CA CYS A 149 20.52 50.69 -25.40
C CYS A 149 21.10 52.05 -25.80
N CYS A 150 20.96 53.05 -24.92
CA CYS A 150 21.53 54.39 -25.11
C CYS A 150 23.07 54.34 -25.18
N GLU A 151 23.72 53.55 -24.30
CA GLU A 151 25.18 53.38 -24.33
C GLU A 151 25.69 52.71 -25.62
N ALA A 152 25.00 51.66 -26.09
CA ALA A 152 25.36 50.98 -27.33
C ALA A 152 25.15 51.88 -28.56
N LEU A 153 24.06 52.66 -28.58
CA LEU A 153 23.77 53.64 -29.62
C LEU A 153 24.80 54.77 -29.68
N GLN A 154 25.33 55.20 -28.53
CA GLN A 154 26.38 56.24 -28.44
C GLN A 154 27.77 55.73 -28.82
N LYS A 155 28.11 54.46 -28.52
CA LYS A 155 29.44 53.88 -28.81
C LYS A 155 29.59 53.35 -30.25
N ASN A 156 28.60 52.63 -30.76
CA ASN A 156 28.73 51.84 -32.01
C ASN A 156 27.86 52.35 -33.16
N GLY A 157 27.00 53.36 -32.95
CA GLY A 157 26.15 53.96 -33.98
C GLY A 157 24.91 53.12 -34.39
N SER A 158 24.86 51.86 -33.99
CA SER A 158 23.74 50.90 -34.14
C SER A 158 23.39 50.25 -32.80
N ALA A 159 22.10 49.96 -32.57
CA ALA A 159 21.66 49.26 -31.36
C ALA A 159 22.14 47.80 -31.36
N GLU A 160 22.89 47.37 -30.33
CA GLU A 160 23.18 45.96 -30.09
C GLU A 160 21.97 45.30 -29.42
N LEU A 161 21.37 44.34 -30.13
CA LEU A 161 20.21 43.60 -29.64
C LEU A 161 20.65 42.53 -28.63
N LEU A 162 20.06 42.56 -27.43
CA LEU A 162 20.23 41.49 -26.45
C LEU A 162 19.59 40.20 -26.97
N GLN A 163 20.34 39.10 -26.92
CA GLN A 163 19.81 37.78 -27.27
C GLN A 163 18.83 37.29 -26.18
N PRO A 164 17.70 36.67 -26.55
CA PRO A 164 16.66 36.28 -25.59
C PRO A 164 17.11 35.27 -24.51
N LEU A 165 18.14 34.47 -24.81
CA LEU A 165 18.80 33.52 -23.90
C LEU A 165 20.31 33.81 -23.76
N GLY A 166 20.74 35.06 -23.97
CA GLY A 166 22.13 35.46 -23.78
C GLY A 166 22.55 35.47 -22.31
N PRO A 167 23.85 35.50 -21.99
CA PRO A 167 24.32 35.66 -20.62
C PRO A 167 23.96 37.06 -20.10
N GLY A 168 22.95 37.17 -19.23
CA GLY A 168 22.53 38.43 -18.61
C GLY A 168 21.31 38.27 -17.71
N TYR A 169 21.24 39.03 -16.62
CA TYR A 169 20.15 38.94 -15.64
C TYR A 169 18.78 39.37 -16.21
N GLU A 170 18.78 40.27 -17.18
CA GLU A 170 17.58 40.76 -17.89
C GLU A 170 17.04 39.78 -18.95
N THR A 171 17.78 38.71 -19.25
CA THR A 171 17.36 37.67 -20.21
C THR A 171 16.71 36.49 -19.50
N GLY A 172 16.08 35.58 -20.26
CA GLY A 172 15.50 34.34 -19.73
C GLY A 172 16.52 33.23 -19.41
N PHE A 173 17.82 33.49 -19.57
CA PHE A 173 18.89 32.48 -19.44
C PHE A 173 19.01 31.90 -18.03
N PHE A 174 18.96 32.75 -17.00
CA PHE A 174 19.08 32.32 -15.61
C PHE A 174 17.90 31.45 -15.18
N GLU A 175 16.69 31.78 -15.62
CA GLU A 175 15.48 31.01 -15.39
C GLU A 175 15.56 29.64 -16.08
N ALA A 176 16.01 29.59 -17.34
CA ALA A 176 16.19 28.33 -18.06
C ALA A 176 17.21 27.40 -17.38
N ILE A 177 18.38 27.91 -16.98
CA ILE A 177 19.39 27.11 -16.27
C ILE A 177 18.85 26.59 -14.94
N THR A 178 18.12 27.43 -14.20
CA THR A 178 17.61 27.03 -12.90
C THR A 178 16.52 25.98 -13.03
N LEU A 179 15.63 26.08 -14.02
CA LEU A 179 14.67 25.01 -14.32
C LEU A 179 15.37 23.67 -14.60
N VAL A 180 16.47 23.69 -15.37
CA VAL A 180 17.26 22.48 -15.62
C VAL A 180 17.90 21.96 -14.34
N ALA A 181 18.48 22.83 -13.51
CA ALA A 181 19.09 22.47 -12.23
C ALA A 181 18.06 21.90 -11.23
N GLU A 182 16.88 22.52 -11.14
CA GLU A 182 15.72 22.05 -10.37
C GLU A 182 15.29 20.65 -10.86
N GLY A 183 15.23 20.44 -12.18
CA GLY A 183 14.90 19.13 -12.76
C GLY A 183 15.88 18.03 -12.37
N PHE A 184 17.19 18.29 -12.43
CA PHE A 184 18.19 17.34 -11.94
C PHE A 184 18.09 17.12 -10.43
N PHE A 185 17.82 18.17 -9.66
CA PHE A 185 17.62 18.06 -8.22
C PHE A 185 16.43 17.14 -7.88
N TYR A 186 15.24 17.39 -8.47
CA TYR A 186 14.08 16.54 -8.23
C TYR A 186 14.24 15.11 -8.75
N LEU A 187 14.94 14.92 -9.87
CA LEU A 187 15.25 13.58 -10.38
C LEU A 187 16.21 12.84 -9.44
N GLY A 188 17.18 13.53 -8.86
CA GLY A 188 18.06 12.99 -7.82
C GLY A 188 17.29 12.60 -6.56
N VAL A 189 16.40 13.46 -6.07
CA VAL A 189 15.51 13.14 -4.93
C VAL A 189 14.63 11.94 -5.26
N LEU A 190 14.05 11.89 -6.46
CA LEU A 190 13.22 10.79 -6.92
C LEU A 190 13.98 9.45 -6.94
N PHE A 191 15.19 9.46 -7.49
CA PHE A 191 16.06 8.28 -7.50
C PHE A 191 16.41 7.84 -6.08
N LEU A 192 16.69 8.79 -5.18
CA LEU A 192 16.96 8.48 -3.77
C LEU A 192 15.74 7.87 -3.08
N THR A 193 14.53 8.37 -3.34
CA THR A 193 13.30 7.82 -2.75
C THR A 193 12.95 6.43 -3.28
N ASP A 194 13.16 6.18 -4.58
CA ASP A 194 12.83 4.90 -5.23
C ASP A 194 13.90 3.83 -4.96
N SER A 195 15.16 4.24 -4.89
CA SER A 195 16.22 3.39 -4.38
C SER A 195 15.91 3.09 -2.90
N GLN A 196 15.51 1.85 -2.61
CA GLN A 196 15.26 1.36 -1.25
C GLN A 196 16.44 1.57 -0.28
N LEU A 197 17.57 2.13 -0.74
CA LEU A 197 18.67 2.71 0.03
C LEU A 197 18.21 3.68 1.10
N LEU A 198 17.25 4.59 0.85
CA LEU A 198 16.79 5.50 1.92
C LEU A 198 16.07 4.75 3.02
N HIS A 199 15.26 3.74 2.69
CA HIS A 199 14.56 2.92 3.69
C HIS A 199 15.53 1.99 4.43
N GLY A 200 16.52 1.41 3.74
CA GLY A 200 17.58 0.59 4.34
C GLY A 200 18.56 1.40 5.19
N MET A 201 18.93 2.62 4.77
CA MET A 201 19.76 3.55 5.53
C MET A 201 19.00 4.17 6.70
N LEU A 202 17.75 4.59 6.52
CA LEU A 202 16.90 5.04 7.63
C LEU A 202 16.66 3.90 8.61
N TRP A 203 16.44 2.66 8.15
CA TRP A 203 16.34 1.51 9.04
C TRP A 203 17.67 1.27 9.79
N HIS A 204 18.82 1.36 9.12
CA HIS A 204 20.12 1.22 9.76
C HIS A 204 20.49 2.39 10.70
N LEU A 205 20.13 3.63 10.36
CA LEU A 205 20.31 4.81 11.22
C LEU A 205 19.37 4.74 12.41
N ASN A 206 18.11 4.38 12.20
CA ASN A 206 17.12 4.22 13.26
C ASN A 206 17.47 3.04 14.17
N ARG A 207 18.12 1.99 13.66
CA ARG A 207 18.70 0.88 14.44
C ARG A 207 19.98 1.28 15.19
N LYS A 208 20.70 2.32 14.75
CA LYS A 208 21.85 2.88 15.49
C LYS A 208 21.44 3.94 16.52
N LEU A 209 20.34 4.66 16.29
CA LEU A 209 19.81 5.68 17.19
C LEU A 209 18.85 5.11 18.24
N LEU A 210 18.01 4.14 17.88
CA LEU A 210 17.39 3.22 18.85
C LEU A 210 18.33 2.02 19.01
N GLY A 211 19.29 2.16 19.91
CA GLY A 211 19.97 1.00 20.47
C GLY A 211 18.94 0.11 21.16
N THR A 212 18.35 -0.83 20.42
CA THR A 212 17.77 -2.02 21.05
C THR A 212 18.94 -2.93 21.37
N SER A 213 19.51 -2.70 22.55
CA SER A 213 20.07 -3.79 23.33
C SER A 213 18.97 -4.85 23.44
N ASP A 214 19.28 -6.06 22.99
CA ASP A 214 18.65 -7.28 23.49
C ASP A 214 19.03 -7.37 24.98
N ASP A 215 18.37 -6.58 25.83
CA ASP A 215 18.37 -6.75 27.28
C ASP A 215 16.97 -7.18 27.69
N ASP A 216 16.89 -8.43 28.13
CA ASP A 216 15.79 -9.00 28.90
C ASP A 216 15.51 -8.11 30.11
N ASN A 217 14.55 -7.20 29.99
CA ASN A 217 13.95 -6.50 31.12
C ASN A 217 12.45 -6.75 31.09
N ASP A 218 12.08 -7.94 31.57
CA ASP A 218 10.73 -8.29 31.96
C ASP A 218 10.41 -7.55 33.27
N GLY A 219 9.97 -6.30 33.13
CA GLY A 219 9.66 -5.41 34.23
C GLY A 219 8.34 -4.70 33.96
N ASP A 220 7.32 -5.13 34.68
CA ASP A 220 6.04 -4.46 34.89
C ASP A 220 5.03 -4.47 33.73
N ARG A 221 4.41 -5.64 33.53
CA ARG A 221 3.04 -5.73 33.02
C ARG A 221 2.26 -6.62 33.98
N GLY A 222 1.21 -6.04 34.57
CA GLY A 222 0.29 -6.74 35.46
C GLY A 222 -0.16 -8.09 34.90
N PRO A 223 -0.57 -9.03 35.78
CA PRO A 223 -0.62 -10.45 35.47
C PRO A 223 -1.53 -10.71 34.27
N ARG A 224 -0.91 -10.95 33.12
CA ARG A 224 -1.58 -11.63 32.01
C ARG A 224 -1.84 -13.03 32.50
N LEU A 225 -3.10 -13.31 32.82
CA LEU A 225 -3.55 -14.68 33.03
C LEU A 225 -3.27 -15.44 31.73
N VAL A 226 -2.22 -16.24 31.82
CA VAL A 226 -1.92 -17.36 30.94
C VAL A 226 -3.17 -18.23 30.89
N VAL A 227 -3.97 -18.06 29.83
CA VAL A 227 -4.95 -19.06 29.43
C VAL A 227 -4.36 -19.73 28.20
N ALA A 228 -4.06 -21.01 28.39
CA ALA A 228 -3.44 -21.98 27.49
C ALA A 228 -1.95 -21.73 27.17
N SER A 229 -1.11 -22.65 27.64
CA SER A 229 0.19 -22.98 27.07
C SER A 229 0.13 -22.88 25.54
N MET A 230 1.17 -22.30 24.92
CA MET A 230 1.33 -22.36 23.46
C MET A 230 1.04 -23.79 23.00
N ASP A 231 0.26 -23.90 21.93
CA ASP A 231 -0.11 -25.20 21.39
C ASP A 231 1.15 -26.03 21.14
N PRO A 232 1.25 -27.26 21.71
CA PRO A 232 2.44 -28.10 21.54
C PRO A 232 2.77 -28.36 20.07
N GLU A 233 1.82 -28.23 19.16
CA GLU A 233 2.06 -28.35 17.72
C GLU A 233 2.83 -27.13 17.17
N VAL A 234 2.47 -25.93 17.59
CA VAL A 234 3.17 -24.68 17.25
C VAL A 234 4.59 -24.71 17.81
N GLU A 235 4.77 -25.14 19.06
CA GLU A 235 6.09 -25.23 19.68
C GLU A 235 6.99 -26.28 18.99
N ARG A 236 6.43 -27.43 18.62
CA ARG A 236 7.14 -28.46 17.84
C ARG A 236 7.60 -27.91 16.49
N GLU A 237 6.74 -27.19 15.77
CA GLU A 237 7.10 -26.59 14.48
C GLU A 237 8.19 -25.54 14.64
N GLN A 238 8.11 -24.67 15.66
CA GLN A 238 9.15 -23.67 15.95
C GLN A 238 10.52 -24.33 16.20
N LYS A 239 10.55 -25.40 17.00
CA LYS A 239 11.78 -26.19 17.22
C LYS A 239 12.27 -26.83 15.92
N GLN A 240 11.37 -27.29 15.06
CA GLN A 240 11.71 -27.86 13.77
C GLN A 240 12.28 -26.81 12.81
N VAL A 241 11.71 -25.60 12.77
CA VAL A 241 12.24 -24.44 12.02
C VAL A 241 13.67 -24.15 12.44
N GLU A 242 13.93 -24.08 13.74
CA GLU A 242 15.28 -23.86 14.25
C GLU A 242 16.25 -24.98 13.88
N LYS A 243 15.81 -26.23 13.98
CA LYS A 243 16.62 -27.40 13.65
C LYS A 243 17.00 -27.43 12.17
N ILE A 244 16.03 -27.28 11.28
CA ILE A 244 16.25 -27.26 9.82
C ILE A 244 17.18 -26.11 9.43
N PHE A 245 16.95 -24.93 10.03
CA PHE A 245 17.78 -23.76 9.76
C PHE A 245 19.23 -23.96 10.23
N LYS A 246 19.45 -24.57 11.41
CA LYS A 246 20.80 -24.86 11.93
C LYS A 246 21.53 -25.94 11.12
N LEU A 247 20.83 -26.99 10.72
CA LEU A 247 21.42 -28.12 9.98
C LEU A 247 21.53 -27.87 8.47
N ARG A 248 20.88 -26.81 7.94
CA ARG A 248 20.78 -26.50 6.50
C ARG A 248 20.20 -27.66 5.66
N GLU A 249 19.42 -28.53 6.27
CA GLU A 249 18.76 -29.65 5.61
C GLU A 249 17.34 -29.26 5.18
N PHE A 250 17.21 -28.66 4.00
CA PHE A 250 15.93 -28.22 3.43
C PHE A 250 15.18 -29.33 2.66
N LYS A 251 15.38 -30.60 3.04
CA LYS A 251 14.74 -31.72 2.34
C LYS A 251 13.22 -31.63 2.51
N ASP A 252 12.50 -31.66 1.39
CA ASP A 252 11.04 -31.53 1.30
C ASP A 252 10.45 -30.19 1.81
N VAL A 253 11.28 -29.15 1.98
CA VAL A 253 10.86 -27.81 2.44
C VAL A 253 11.22 -26.76 1.40
N ILE A 254 10.22 -26.04 0.89
CA ILE A 254 10.43 -25.00 -0.12
C ILE A 254 10.68 -23.62 0.50
N MET A 255 10.04 -23.33 1.63
CA MET A 255 10.17 -22.05 2.33
C MET A 255 10.24 -22.25 3.85
N VAL A 256 11.14 -21.51 4.50
CA VAL A 256 11.27 -21.45 5.95
C VAL A 256 10.99 -20.03 6.41
N VAL A 257 9.96 -19.86 7.24
CA VAL A 257 9.62 -18.57 7.86
C VAL A 257 10.10 -18.59 9.31
N ARG A 258 10.95 -17.63 9.69
CA ARG A 258 11.56 -17.59 11.02
C ARG A 258 11.36 -16.23 11.69
N GLY A 259 10.58 -16.22 12.76
CA GLY A 259 10.39 -15.09 13.67
C GLY A 259 9.84 -13.84 12.98
N LEU A 260 9.10 -14.00 11.88
CA LEU A 260 8.65 -12.90 11.04
C LEU A 260 7.74 -11.97 11.86
N THR A 261 8.08 -10.69 11.88
CA THR A 261 7.44 -9.68 12.72
C THR A 261 7.19 -8.42 11.92
N LYS A 262 6.02 -7.81 12.12
CA LYS A 262 5.65 -6.52 11.52
C LYS A 262 4.93 -5.65 12.55
N SER A 263 5.44 -4.43 12.72
CA SER A 263 4.79 -3.36 13.47
C SER A 263 4.47 -2.19 12.54
N PHE A 264 3.34 -1.53 12.78
CA PHE A 264 2.90 -0.36 12.01
C PHE A 264 2.95 0.91 12.86
N GLY A 265 3.58 1.95 12.32
CA GLY A 265 3.67 3.29 12.93
C GLY A 265 4.72 3.42 14.05
N CYS A 266 4.99 4.67 14.44
CA CYS A 266 5.91 5.02 15.53
C CYS A 266 5.42 4.56 16.92
N MET A 267 4.10 4.39 17.11
CA MET A 267 3.50 3.91 18.36
C MET A 267 3.40 2.37 18.44
N GLY A 268 3.96 1.62 17.48
CA GLY A 268 4.09 0.16 17.58
C GLY A 268 2.78 -0.62 17.54
N LYS A 269 1.78 -0.20 16.74
CA LYS A 269 0.57 -1.03 16.55
C LYS A 269 0.99 -2.40 16.00
N LYS A 270 0.56 -3.47 16.69
CA LYS A 270 0.91 -4.85 16.35
C LYS A 270 0.27 -5.24 15.01
N GLY A 271 1.09 -5.69 14.07
CA GLY A 271 0.65 -6.21 12.77
C GLY A 271 0.88 -7.72 12.61
N LEU A 272 2.02 -8.21 13.06
CA LEU A 272 2.39 -9.64 13.08
C LEU A 272 3.48 -9.86 14.14
N GLU A 273 3.37 -10.89 14.98
CA GLU A 273 4.30 -11.13 16.10
C GLU A 273 4.98 -12.51 16.01
N LYS A 274 6.29 -12.50 15.73
CA LYS A 274 7.23 -13.65 15.78
C LYS A 274 6.71 -14.95 15.14
N THR A 275 6.04 -14.87 13.99
CA THR A 275 5.50 -16.06 13.33
C THR A 275 6.62 -16.90 12.71
N SER A 276 6.61 -18.20 12.99
CA SER A 276 7.56 -19.16 12.43
C SER A 276 6.84 -20.43 12.01
N PHE A 277 7.07 -20.89 10.77
CA PHE A 277 6.49 -22.12 10.24
C PHE A 277 7.28 -22.58 9.01
N LEU A 278 7.07 -23.84 8.61
CA LEU A 278 7.66 -24.45 7.43
C LEU A 278 6.60 -24.63 6.34
N LEU A 279 6.97 -24.33 5.10
CA LEU A 279 6.18 -24.66 3.93
C LEU A 279 6.84 -25.83 3.19
N ARG A 280 6.16 -26.97 3.13
CA ARG A 280 6.70 -28.18 2.48
C ARG A 280 6.47 -28.12 0.97
N THR A 281 7.34 -28.78 0.21
CA THR A 281 7.21 -28.84 -1.25
C THR A 281 5.93 -29.55 -1.66
N ASN A 282 5.15 -28.94 -2.55
CA ASN A 282 3.87 -29.45 -3.07
C ASN A 282 2.76 -29.59 -2.01
N GLU A 283 2.89 -28.90 -0.89
CA GLU A 283 1.85 -28.79 0.14
C GLU A 283 0.88 -27.65 -0.20
N CYS A 284 -0.38 -27.79 0.20
CA CYS A 284 -1.32 -26.70 0.26
C CYS A 284 -1.57 -26.30 1.73
N LEU A 285 -1.09 -25.13 2.13
CA LEU A 285 -1.18 -24.61 3.49
C LEU A 285 -2.34 -23.59 3.60
N GLY A 286 -3.34 -23.90 4.41
CA GLY A 286 -4.45 -23.01 4.73
C GLY A 286 -4.10 -22.06 5.87
N MET A 287 -4.47 -20.79 5.76
CA MET A 287 -4.38 -19.79 6.83
C MET A 287 -5.78 -19.31 7.17
N ALA A 288 -6.30 -19.76 8.31
CA ALA A 288 -7.62 -19.39 8.80
C ALA A 288 -7.52 -18.37 9.94
N GLY A 289 -8.50 -17.49 10.05
CA GLY A 289 -8.55 -16.47 11.10
C GLY A 289 -9.64 -15.46 10.80
N LEU A 290 -10.11 -14.76 11.83
CA LEU A 290 -11.06 -13.66 11.65
C LEU A 290 -10.39 -12.43 11.00
N ASN A 291 -11.19 -11.47 10.55
CA ASN A 291 -10.71 -10.19 10.05
C ASN A 291 -9.84 -9.51 11.12
N GLY A 292 -8.66 -9.04 10.75
CA GLY A 292 -7.72 -8.40 11.68
C GLY A 292 -6.76 -9.36 12.40
N SER A 293 -6.82 -10.67 12.13
CA SER A 293 -5.87 -11.67 12.67
C SER A 293 -4.44 -11.57 12.11
N GLY A 294 -4.21 -10.78 11.05
CA GLY A 294 -2.89 -10.62 10.42
C GLY A 294 -2.63 -11.50 9.19
N LYS A 295 -3.63 -12.26 8.69
CA LYS A 295 -3.52 -13.08 7.46
C LYS A 295 -2.96 -12.32 6.26
N SER A 296 -3.63 -11.24 5.85
CA SER A 296 -3.20 -10.43 4.69
C SER A 296 -1.87 -9.72 4.93
N VAL A 297 -1.54 -9.39 6.19
CA VAL A 297 -0.23 -8.81 6.54
C VAL A 297 0.87 -9.85 6.30
N LEU A 298 0.69 -11.08 6.76
CA LEU A 298 1.62 -12.18 6.52
C LEU A 298 1.74 -12.49 5.02
N MET A 299 0.62 -12.57 4.29
CA MET A 299 0.65 -12.77 2.82
C MET A 299 1.45 -11.67 2.11
N LYS A 300 1.22 -10.39 2.45
CA LYS A 300 1.95 -9.26 1.86
C LYS A 300 3.43 -9.24 2.24
N LEU A 301 3.78 -9.68 3.44
CA LEU A 301 5.18 -9.86 3.84
C LEU A 301 5.86 -10.95 3.00
N LEU A 302 5.20 -12.10 2.82
CA LEU A 302 5.73 -13.20 2.01
C LEU A 302 5.78 -12.86 0.51
N ALA A 303 4.83 -12.05 0.01
CA ALA A 303 4.88 -11.53 -1.36
C ALA A 303 5.98 -10.47 -1.55
N GLY A 304 6.53 -9.91 -0.47
CA GLY A 304 7.52 -8.84 -0.52
C GLY A 304 6.93 -7.45 -0.81
N ASP A 305 5.61 -7.29 -0.66
CA ASP A 305 4.91 -6.00 -0.74
C ASP A 305 5.09 -5.19 0.56
N LEU A 306 5.23 -5.87 1.69
CA LEU A 306 5.60 -5.27 2.97
C LEU A 306 7.00 -5.68 3.40
N THR A 307 7.74 -4.72 3.98
CA THR A 307 9.04 -4.97 4.62
C THR A 307 8.85 -5.52 6.03
N ALA A 308 9.55 -6.60 6.38
CA ALA A 308 9.54 -7.12 7.75
C ALA A 308 10.25 -6.17 8.73
N THR A 309 9.74 -6.01 9.95
CA THR A 309 10.44 -5.25 11.01
C THR A 309 11.39 -6.13 11.82
N GLY A 310 11.13 -7.44 11.86
CA GLY A 310 12.00 -8.44 12.47
C GLY A 310 11.77 -9.82 11.87
N GLY A 311 12.74 -10.72 12.07
CA GLY A 311 12.73 -12.05 11.46
C GLY A 311 13.00 -12.02 9.94
N ASN A 312 12.92 -13.19 9.30
CA ASN A 312 13.13 -13.31 7.85
C ASN A 312 12.49 -14.59 7.30
N ALA A 313 12.33 -14.67 5.98
CA ALA A 313 11.92 -15.86 5.26
C ALA A 313 13.01 -16.29 4.27
N TYR A 314 13.15 -17.61 4.08
CA TYR A 314 14.23 -18.24 3.32
C TYR A 314 13.67 -19.23 2.31
N MET A 315 14.16 -19.22 1.08
CA MET A 315 13.73 -20.11 0.00
C MET A 315 14.88 -20.29 -1.00
N ALA A 316 15.27 -21.53 -1.31
CA ALA A 316 16.27 -21.83 -2.36
C ALA A 316 17.57 -20.97 -2.29
N GLY A 317 18.06 -20.68 -1.08
CA GLY A 317 19.24 -19.83 -0.85
C GLY A 317 18.98 -18.31 -0.94
N LEU A 318 17.75 -17.90 -1.24
CA LEU A 318 17.31 -16.50 -1.24
C LEU A 318 16.78 -16.10 0.14
N THR A 319 16.89 -14.80 0.43
CA THR A 319 16.30 -14.17 1.62
C THR A 319 15.29 -13.10 1.23
N LEU A 320 14.17 -13.01 1.95
CA LEU A 320 13.12 -12.02 1.70
C LEU A 320 13.67 -10.58 1.74
N SER A 321 14.55 -10.28 2.70
CA SER A 321 15.13 -8.93 2.85
C SER A 321 16.30 -8.62 1.90
N GLY A 322 17.00 -9.63 1.39
CA GLY A 322 18.22 -9.43 0.59
C GLY A 322 18.01 -9.54 -0.92
N ASP A 323 17.20 -10.50 -1.36
CA ASP A 323 17.07 -10.88 -2.78
C ASP A 323 15.64 -10.68 -3.31
N LEU A 324 14.99 -9.58 -2.94
CA LEU A 324 13.56 -9.33 -3.16
C LEU A 324 13.09 -9.60 -4.60
N ARG A 325 13.86 -9.15 -5.60
CA ARG A 325 13.50 -9.34 -7.01
C ARG A 325 13.48 -10.81 -7.42
N ARG A 326 14.47 -11.60 -7.00
CA ARG A 326 14.52 -13.05 -7.28
C ARG A 326 13.47 -13.80 -6.47
N TRP A 327 13.22 -13.36 -5.25
CA TRP A 327 12.15 -13.86 -4.39
C TRP A 327 10.77 -13.69 -5.05
N GLN A 328 10.46 -12.49 -5.55
CA GLN A 328 9.20 -12.20 -6.25
C GLN A 328 9.04 -12.97 -7.57
N MET A 329 10.12 -13.27 -8.30
CA MET A 329 10.03 -14.10 -9.51
C MET A 329 9.58 -15.54 -9.21
N ALA A 330 9.85 -16.05 -8.02
CA ALA A 330 9.47 -17.39 -7.60
C ALA A 330 8.06 -17.47 -6.98
N ILE A 331 7.37 -16.34 -6.80
CA ILE A 331 6.08 -16.28 -6.12
C ILE A 331 4.99 -15.74 -7.06
N GLY A 332 3.90 -16.48 -7.16
CA GLY A 332 2.62 -15.95 -7.62
C GLY A 332 1.80 -15.42 -6.48
N TYR A 333 1.25 -14.20 -6.60
CA TYR A 333 0.40 -13.62 -5.57
C TYR A 333 -0.94 -13.20 -6.18
N SER A 334 -2.03 -13.72 -5.62
CA SER A 334 -3.40 -13.27 -5.86
C SER A 334 -3.84 -12.43 -4.68
N CYS A 335 -4.12 -11.16 -4.92
CA CYS A 335 -4.55 -10.20 -3.90
C CYS A 335 -6.09 -10.19 -3.76
N ASP A 336 -6.58 -9.96 -2.54
CA ASP A 336 -8.00 -9.72 -2.27
C ASP A 336 -8.37 -8.26 -2.63
N GLY A 337 -8.66 -8.02 -3.91
CA GLY A 337 -9.16 -6.73 -4.41
C GLY A 337 -8.60 -6.32 -5.77
N ARG A 338 -9.10 -5.19 -6.30
CA ARG A 338 -8.72 -4.58 -7.60
C ARG A 338 -7.26 -4.15 -7.73
N LEU A 339 -6.45 -4.31 -6.68
CA LEU A 339 -5.06 -3.85 -6.67
C LEU A 339 -4.28 -4.56 -7.78
N GLY A 340 -3.87 -3.79 -8.79
CA GLY A 340 -3.00 -4.24 -9.87
C GLY A 340 -3.68 -4.47 -11.22
N LEU A 341 -5.01 -4.40 -11.33
CA LEU A 341 -5.69 -4.47 -12.63
C LEU A 341 -5.66 -3.10 -13.33
N VAL A 342 -5.18 -3.07 -14.58
CA VAL A 342 -5.18 -1.86 -15.40
C VAL A 342 -6.53 -1.77 -16.12
N PRO A 343 -7.42 -0.80 -15.79
CA PRO A 343 -8.81 -0.82 -16.26
C PRO A 343 -8.95 -0.67 -17.77
N VAL A 344 -7.96 -0.04 -18.43
CA VAL A 344 -7.93 0.22 -19.87
C VAL A 344 -7.48 -1.01 -20.68
N LEU A 345 -6.88 -2.02 -20.05
CA LEU A 345 -6.47 -3.24 -20.73
C LEU A 345 -7.60 -4.28 -20.73
N THR A 346 -7.65 -5.10 -21.76
CA THR A 346 -8.47 -6.33 -21.75
C THR A 346 -7.84 -7.40 -20.83
N GLY A 347 -8.63 -8.37 -20.36
CA GLY A 347 -8.08 -9.45 -19.54
C GLY A 347 -6.97 -10.26 -20.23
N ALA A 348 -7.09 -10.47 -21.55
CA ALA A 348 -6.06 -11.12 -22.35
C ALA A 348 -4.77 -10.27 -22.44
N GLU A 349 -4.88 -8.96 -22.64
CA GLU A 349 -3.73 -8.04 -22.66
C GLU A 349 -3.07 -7.94 -21.29
N MET A 350 -3.86 -7.97 -20.21
CA MET A 350 -3.34 -7.97 -18.84
C MET A 350 -2.51 -9.24 -18.57
N LEU A 351 -3.00 -10.42 -18.98
CA LEU A 351 -2.25 -11.67 -18.86
C LEU A 351 -0.99 -11.67 -19.75
N ASP A 352 -1.07 -11.11 -20.96
CA ASP A 352 0.08 -10.96 -21.86
C ASP A 352 1.15 -10.03 -21.27
N LEU A 353 0.72 -8.92 -20.65
CA LEU A 353 1.61 -7.99 -19.94
C LEU A 353 2.34 -8.68 -18.79
N VAL A 354 1.62 -9.40 -17.93
CA VAL A 354 2.22 -10.14 -16.80
C VAL A 354 3.17 -11.22 -17.29
N ALA A 355 2.81 -11.94 -18.36
CA ALA A 355 3.68 -12.96 -18.94
C ALA A 355 5.00 -12.38 -19.46
N ARG A 356 4.98 -11.17 -20.05
CA ARG A 356 6.20 -10.44 -20.45
C ARG A 356 7.03 -10.03 -19.25
N LEU A 357 6.40 -9.51 -18.19
CA LEU A 357 7.09 -9.10 -16.96
C LEU A 357 7.76 -10.29 -16.25
N ARG A 358 7.17 -11.49 -16.33
CA ARG A 358 7.76 -12.73 -15.85
C ARG A 358 8.85 -13.33 -16.77
N GLY A 359 9.13 -12.70 -17.92
CA GLY A 359 10.18 -13.13 -18.83
C GLY A 359 9.79 -14.30 -19.74
N ILE A 360 8.50 -14.59 -19.94
CA ILE A 360 8.03 -15.67 -20.81
C ILE A 360 8.24 -15.25 -22.28
N SER A 361 9.19 -15.92 -22.93
CA SER A 361 9.58 -15.74 -24.34
C SER A 361 9.82 -17.12 -24.96
N PRO A 362 9.57 -17.35 -26.27
CA PRO A 362 9.09 -16.42 -27.32
C PRO A 362 7.57 -16.20 -27.35
N VAL A 363 7.09 -15.33 -28.26
CA VAL A 363 5.68 -14.94 -28.41
C VAL A 363 4.72 -16.13 -28.53
N ALA A 364 5.13 -17.23 -29.18
CA ALA A 364 4.32 -18.44 -29.31
C ALA A 364 4.01 -19.07 -27.94
N ASN A 365 5.00 -19.18 -27.06
CA ASN A 365 4.83 -19.68 -25.70
C ASN A 365 3.93 -18.74 -24.89
N ARG A 366 4.06 -17.44 -25.10
CA ARG A 366 3.21 -16.46 -24.41
C ARG A 366 1.75 -16.57 -24.81
N ARG A 367 1.45 -16.68 -26.12
CA ARG A 367 0.08 -16.90 -26.61
C ARG A 367 -0.49 -18.20 -26.05
N LEU A 368 0.30 -19.27 -26.03
CA LEU A 368 -0.11 -20.54 -25.44
C LEU A 368 -0.46 -20.37 -23.96
N VAL A 369 0.43 -19.77 -23.15
CA VAL A 369 0.21 -19.53 -21.72
C VAL A 369 -1.02 -18.66 -21.47
N VAL A 370 -1.21 -17.58 -22.23
CA VAL A 370 -2.39 -16.71 -22.09
C VAL A 370 -3.67 -17.46 -22.45
N SER A 371 -3.68 -18.17 -23.59
CA SER A 371 -4.85 -18.93 -24.03
C SER A 371 -5.19 -20.09 -23.08
N SER A 372 -4.20 -20.81 -22.56
CA SER A 372 -4.39 -21.89 -21.60
C SER A 372 -4.89 -21.34 -20.27
N THR A 373 -4.35 -20.20 -19.81
CA THR A 373 -4.79 -19.56 -18.57
C THR A 373 -6.24 -19.07 -18.70
N LEU A 374 -6.60 -18.43 -19.81
CA LEU A 374 -7.99 -18.02 -20.07
C LEU A 374 -8.94 -19.22 -20.14
N LEU A 375 -8.52 -20.32 -20.77
CA LEU A 375 -9.32 -21.55 -20.82
C LEU A 375 -9.53 -22.15 -19.42
N LEU A 376 -8.49 -22.13 -18.58
CA LEU A 376 -8.56 -22.59 -17.20
C LEU A 376 -9.45 -21.70 -16.31
N LEU A 377 -9.61 -20.43 -16.67
CA LEU A 377 -10.43 -19.43 -15.97
C LEU A 377 -11.83 -19.25 -16.59
N SER A 378 -12.24 -20.13 -17.52
CA SER A 378 -13.56 -20.08 -18.14
C SER A 378 -14.66 -20.04 -17.06
N PRO A 379 -15.61 -19.09 -17.10
CA PRO A 379 -16.07 -18.34 -18.27
C PRO A 379 -15.50 -16.91 -18.43
N LEU A 380 -14.34 -16.59 -17.86
CA LEU A 380 -13.75 -15.24 -17.96
C LEU A 380 -13.61 -14.78 -19.43
N GLN A 381 -14.23 -13.65 -19.77
CA GLN A 381 -14.16 -13.08 -21.12
C GLN A 381 -12.87 -12.30 -21.33
N GLY A 382 -11.88 -12.88 -22.02
CA GLY A 382 -10.58 -12.26 -22.23
C GLY A 382 -10.58 -10.94 -23.01
N ASN A 383 -11.58 -10.69 -23.86
CA ASN A 383 -11.67 -9.47 -24.69
C ASN A 383 -12.40 -8.30 -23.99
N LYS A 384 -12.96 -8.53 -22.80
CA LYS A 384 -13.64 -7.50 -22.02
C LYS A 384 -12.59 -6.66 -21.28
N LEU A 385 -12.83 -5.35 -21.19
CA LEU A 385 -11.95 -4.43 -20.46
C LEU A 385 -11.95 -4.76 -18.97
N CYS A 386 -10.78 -4.67 -18.32
CA CYS A 386 -10.63 -4.96 -16.90
C CYS A 386 -11.50 -4.03 -16.03
N GLY A 387 -11.74 -2.80 -16.50
CA GLY A 387 -12.63 -1.83 -15.84
C GLY A 387 -14.09 -2.29 -15.76
N ASP A 388 -14.54 -3.12 -16.72
CA ASP A 388 -15.94 -3.57 -16.81
C ASP A 388 -16.17 -4.93 -16.11
N TYR A 389 -15.12 -5.53 -15.57
CA TYR A 389 -15.25 -6.81 -14.87
C TYR A 389 -16.04 -6.69 -13.58
N THR A 390 -16.92 -7.66 -13.36
CA THR A 390 -17.56 -7.91 -12.06
C THR A 390 -16.51 -8.29 -11.02
N VAL A 391 -16.86 -8.19 -9.73
CA VAL A 391 -15.95 -8.56 -8.63
C VAL A 391 -15.44 -10.00 -8.79
N THR A 392 -16.31 -10.93 -9.20
CA THR A 392 -15.96 -12.32 -9.47
C THR A 392 -14.97 -12.46 -10.64
N GLU A 393 -15.22 -11.78 -11.76
CA GLU A 393 -14.30 -11.78 -12.91
C GLU A 393 -12.93 -11.18 -12.56
N GLN A 394 -12.90 -10.13 -11.72
CA GLN A 394 -11.66 -9.53 -11.22
C GLN A 394 -10.87 -10.52 -10.36
N LYS A 395 -11.53 -11.30 -9.51
CA LYS A 395 -10.88 -12.35 -8.70
C LYS A 395 -10.35 -13.50 -9.56
N LEU A 396 -11.10 -13.94 -10.57
CA LEU A 396 -10.61 -14.93 -11.54
C LEU A 396 -9.40 -14.42 -12.31
N LEU A 397 -9.41 -13.17 -12.76
CA LEU A 397 -8.25 -12.58 -13.43
C LEU A 397 -7.04 -12.45 -12.50
N SER A 398 -7.23 -12.03 -11.24
CA SER A 398 -6.18 -11.97 -10.21
C SER A 398 -5.53 -13.34 -9.99
N LEU A 399 -6.36 -14.40 -9.92
CA LEU A 399 -5.89 -15.78 -9.85
C LEU A 399 -5.07 -16.16 -11.09
N GLY A 400 -5.54 -15.77 -12.28
CA GLY A 400 -4.82 -15.94 -13.54
C GLY A 400 -3.44 -15.30 -13.52
N ILE A 401 -3.37 -14.03 -13.13
CA ILE A 401 -2.12 -13.25 -13.00
C ILE A 401 -1.13 -13.96 -12.08
N ALA A 402 -1.61 -14.50 -10.95
CA ALA A 402 -0.76 -15.21 -10.01
C ALA A 402 -0.12 -16.46 -10.62
N ILE A 403 -0.83 -17.16 -11.51
CA ILE A 403 -0.45 -18.48 -12.05
C ILE A 403 0.30 -18.41 -13.38
N VAL A 404 0.22 -17.31 -14.12
CA VAL A 404 0.95 -17.12 -15.38
C VAL A 404 2.43 -17.50 -15.22
N GLY A 405 2.93 -18.50 -15.96
CA GLY A 405 4.31 -18.96 -15.84
C GLY A 405 4.59 -19.99 -14.74
N VAL A 406 3.55 -20.48 -14.06
CA VAL A 406 3.58 -21.61 -13.10
C VAL A 406 4.67 -21.43 -12.03
N PRO A 407 4.53 -20.41 -11.15
CA PRO A 407 5.54 -20.14 -10.13
C PRO A 407 5.60 -21.28 -9.10
N PRO A 408 6.76 -21.59 -8.51
CA PRO A 408 6.90 -22.69 -7.56
C PRO A 408 6.07 -22.50 -6.29
N ILE A 409 5.79 -21.26 -5.90
CA ILE A 409 4.93 -20.91 -4.76
C ILE A 409 3.80 -20.00 -5.22
N LEU A 410 2.57 -20.31 -4.79
CA LEU A 410 1.38 -19.53 -5.06
C LEU A 410 0.74 -19.08 -3.74
N LEU A 411 0.67 -17.77 -3.53
CA LEU A 411 0.02 -17.12 -2.39
C LEU A 411 -1.35 -16.60 -2.83
N LEU A 412 -2.42 -17.11 -2.23
CA LEU A 412 -3.80 -16.77 -2.57
C LEU A 412 -4.47 -16.09 -1.37
N ASP A 413 -4.61 -14.76 -1.43
CA ASP A 413 -5.31 -14.01 -0.39
C ASP A 413 -6.82 -14.03 -0.67
N GLU A 414 -7.56 -14.79 0.13
CA GLU A 414 -9.02 -14.91 0.14
C GLU A 414 -9.67 -15.12 -1.25
N PRO A 415 -9.21 -16.15 -2.01
CA PRO A 415 -9.64 -16.37 -3.40
C PRO A 415 -11.13 -16.70 -3.53
N TYR A 416 -11.77 -17.14 -2.44
CA TYR A 416 -13.18 -17.53 -2.41
C TYR A 416 -14.13 -16.46 -1.87
N SER A 417 -13.61 -15.37 -1.26
CA SER A 417 -14.47 -14.39 -0.60
C SER A 417 -15.30 -13.65 -1.64
N ASP A 418 -16.59 -13.41 -1.36
CA ASP A 418 -17.46 -12.59 -2.22
C ASP A 418 -17.61 -13.11 -3.66
N VAL A 419 -17.33 -14.40 -3.87
CA VAL A 419 -17.52 -15.12 -5.13
C VAL A 419 -18.81 -15.94 -5.03
N GLU A 420 -19.63 -15.88 -6.08
CA GLU A 420 -20.85 -16.67 -6.18
C GLU A 420 -20.54 -18.18 -6.15
N PRO A 421 -21.39 -19.04 -5.52
CA PRO A 421 -21.09 -20.45 -5.29
C PRO A 421 -20.64 -21.23 -6.52
N PHE A 422 -21.23 -20.97 -7.69
CA PHE A 422 -20.85 -21.61 -8.95
C PHE A 422 -19.37 -21.37 -9.31
N PHE A 423 -18.92 -20.12 -9.29
CA PHE A 423 -17.55 -19.73 -9.60
C PHE A 423 -16.57 -20.20 -8.53
N ARG A 424 -17.00 -20.23 -7.27
CA ARG A 424 -16.18 -20.79 -6.19
C ARG A 424 -15.81 -22.25 -6.45
N HIS A 425 -16.78 -23.08 -6.87
CA HIS A 425 -16.48 -24.47 -7.24
C HIS A 425 -15.51 -24.58 -8.41
N GLN A 426 -15.57 -23.67 -9.37
CA GLN A 426 -14.59 -23.62 -10.48
C GLN A 426 -13.19 -23.29 -9.99
N ILE A 427 -13.04 -22.29 -9.12
CA ILE A 427 -11.74 -21.94 -8.51
C ILE A 427 -11.19 -23.14 -7.73
N VAL A 428 -12.00 -23.78 -6.90
CA VAL A 428 -11.57 -24.96 -6.12
C VAL A 428 -11.13 -26.09 -7.04
N ARG A 429 -11.94 -26.45 -8.04
CA ARG A 429 -11.61 -27.50 -9.02
C ARG A 429 -10.29 -27.20 -9.74
N PHE A 430 -10.08 -25.94 -10.11
CA PHE A 430 -8.85 -25.51 -10.76
C PHE A 430 -7.63 -25.64 -9.83
N LEU A 431 -7.73 -25.20 -8.58
CA LEU A 431 -6.65 -25.36 -7.61
C LEU A 431 -6.37 -26.83 -7.28
N GLN A 432 -7.39 -27.69 -7.27
CA GLN A 432 -7.23 -29.15 -7.15
C GLN A 432 -6.44 -29.74 -8.33
N ILE A 433 -6.66 -29.25 -9.55
CA ILE A 433 -5.88 -29.66 -10.73
C ILE A 433 -4.42 -29.22 -10.57
N LEU A 434 -4.15 -27.99 -10.12
CA LEU A 434 -2.78 -27.54 -9.88
C LEU A 434 -2.06 -28.37 -8.81
N LYS A 435 -2.80 -28.72 -7.74
CA LYS A 435 -2.31 -29.61 -6.68
C LYS A 435 -1.99 -31.01 -7.21
N SER A 436 -2.87 -31.59 -8.04
CA SER A 436 -2.71 -32.97 -8.53
C SER A 436 -1.53 -33.15 -9.48
N VAL A 437 -1.20 -32.12 -10.26
CA VAL A 437 -0.04 -32.10 -11.15
C VAL A 437 1.28 -31.85 -10.38
N ARG A 438 1.21 -31.56 -9.06
CA ARG A 438 2.36 -31.20 -8.20
C ARG A 438 3.24 -30.12 -8.82
N ALA A 439 2.58 -29.17 -9.48
CA ALA A 439 3.26 -28.11 -10.21
C ALA A 439 3.72 -26.99 -9.28
N THR A 440 2.97 -26.74 -8.18
CA THR A 440 3.16 -25.59 -7.32
C THR A 440 2.83 -25.91 -5.87
N THR A 441 3.50 -25.21 -4.94
CA THR A 441 3.17 -25.20 -3.51
C THR A 441 2.23 -24.02 -3.25
N MET A 442 1.16 -24.21 -2.47
CA MET A 442 0.10 -23.20 -2.32
C MET A 442 -0.05 -22.75 -0.87
N VAL A 443 -0.28 -21.46 -0.65
CA VAL A 443 -0.70 -20.90 0.63
C VAL A 443 -1.99 -20.13 0.40
N ILE A 444 -3.05 -20.46 1.14
CA ILE A 444 -4.39 -19.93 0.92
C ILE A 444 -4.90 -19.30 2.20
N SER A 445 -5.22 -18.00 2.18
CA SER A 445 -5.91 -17.38 3.30
C SER A 445 -7.41 -17.51 3.14
N ALA A 446 -8.10 -17.76 4.24
CA ALA A 446 -9.55 -17.77 4.29
C ALA A 446 -10.06 -17.22 5.63
N HIS A 447 -11.28 -16.70 5.63
CA HIS A 447 -12.00 -16.34 6.87
C HIS A 447 -12.47 -17.55 7.66
N ARG A 448 -12.62 -18.69 6.98
CA ARG A 448 -13.25 -19.88 7.52
C ARG A 448 -12.42 -21.10 7.20
N LEU A 449 -12.18 -21.93 8.21
CA LEU A 449 -11.41 -23.16 8.04
C LEU A 449 -12.10 -24.16 7.10
N SER A 450 -13.45 -24.16 7.08
CA SER A 450 -14.27 -24.97 6.16
C SER A 450 -13.98 -24.72 4.69
N HIS A 451 -13.51 -23.51 4.35
CA HIS A 451 -13.12 -23.19 2.96
C HIS A 451 -11.78 -23.78 2.58
N CYS A 452 -10.92 -24.07 3.56
CA CYS A 452 -9.61 -24.64 3.34
C CYS A 452 -9.62 -26.17 3.43
N GLU A 453 -10.63 -26.78 4.07
CA GLU A 453 -10.76 -28.25 4.26
C GLU A 453 -10.76 -29.04 2.95
N GLU A 454 -11.36 -28.53 1.88
CA GLU A 454 -11.46 -29.25 0.61
C GLU A 454 -10.12 -29.31 -0.17
N LEU A 455 -9.17 -28.42 0.14
CA LEU A 455 -7.99 -28.21 -0.70
C LEU A 455 -6.66 -28.28 0.08
N CYS A 456 -6.63 -27.79 1.30
CA CYS A 456 -5.42 -27.67 2.10
C CYS A 456 -5.08 -28.98 2.80
N ASP A 457 -3.79 -29.31 2.89
CA ASP A 457 -3.28 -30.48 3.62
C ASP A 457 -3.13 -30.13 5.12
N ARG A 458 -2.62 -28.92 5.37
CA ARG A 458 -2.40 -28.35 6.70
C ARG A 458 -3.07 -27.00 6.83
N ALA A 459 -3.39 -26.63 8.07
CA ALA A 459 -3.91 -25.32 8.38
C ALA A 459 -3.18 -24.67 9.54
N ILE A 460 -3.10 -23.35 9.48
CA ILE A 460 -2.61 -22.45 10.53
C ILE A 460 -3.80 -21.56 10.92
N VAL A 461 -4.08 -21.47 12.22
CA VAL A 461 -5.06 -20.54 12.76
C VAL A 461 -4.33 -19.33 13.34
N LEU A 462 -4.64 -18.17 12.78
CA LEU A 462 -4.13 -16.87 13.20
C LEU A 462 -5.17 -16.13 14.05
N GLU A 463 -4.72 -15.60 15.17
CA GLU A 463 -5.48 -14.74 16.07
C GLU A 463 -4.55 -13.69 16.69
N ASP A 464 -5.04 -12.47 16.92
CA ASP A 464 -4.26 -11.39 17.54
C ASP A 464 -2.83 -11.22 16.96
N CYS A 465 -2.69 -11.41 15.64
CA CYS A 465 -1.43 -11.31 14.90
C CYS A 465 -0.39 -12.39 15.26
N LYS A 466 -0.83 -13.54 15.79
CA LYS A 466 -0.03 -14.70 16.18
C LYS A 466 -0.62 -16.00 15.66
N ILE A 467 0.23 -17.04 15.58
CA ILE A 467 -0.21 -18.41 15.31
C ILE A 467 -0.65 -19.01 16.64
N GLU A 468 -1.94 -19.30 16.77
CA GLU A 468 -2.51 -19.93 17.97
C GLU A 468 -2.44 -21.46 17.90
N THR A 469 -2.74 -22.02 16.74
CA THR A 469 -2.71 -23.47 16.51
C THR A 469 -2.39 -23.78 15.06
N MET A 470 -1.82 -24.95 14.82
CA MET A 470 -1.49 -25.44 13.49
C MET A 470 -1.49 -26.97 13.48
N GLY A 471 -1.86 -27.57 12.35
CA GLY A 471 -1.87 -29.02 12.21
C GLY A 471 -2.47 -29.46 10.89
N ASP A 472 -2.46 -30.77 10.65
CA ASP A 472 -3.23 -31.40 9.58
C ASP A 472 -4.74 -31.28 9.87
N TYR A 473 -5.59 -31.35 8.85
CA TYR A 473 -7.04 -31.28 9.06
C TYR A 473 -7.56 -32.33 10.02
N ASP A 474 -7.03 -33.55 9.97
CA ASP A 474 -7.39 -34.62 10.89
C ASP A 474 -6.99 -34.31 12.33
N GLN A 475 -5.83 -33.67 12.53
CA GLN A 475 -5.37 -33.25 13.86
C GLN A 475 -6.28 -32.14 14.40
N MET A 476 -6.64 -31.17 13.55
CA MET A 476 -7.57 -30.10 13.89
C MET A 476 -8.97 -30.65 14.20
N ASN A 477 -9.49 -31.55 13.37
CA ASN A 477 -10.77 -32.24 13.58
C ASN A 477 -10.75 -33.09 14.86
N HIS A 478 -9.65 -33.77 15.16
CA HIS A 478 -9.53 -34.56 16.38
C HIS A 478 -9.43 -33.69 17.63
N LYS A 479 -8.68 -32.57 17.55
CA LYS A 479 -8.48 -31.62 18.64
C LYS A 479 -9.77 -30.88 18.99
N PHE A 480 -10.56 -30.52 17.98
CA PHE A 480 -11.74 -29.69 18.19
C PHE A 480 -13.09 -30.41 18.00
N GLY A 481 -13.19 -31.43 17.16
CA GLY A 481 -14.45 -32.11 16.80
C GLY A 481 -14.99 -33.09 17.85
N ARG A 482 -14.27 -33.30 18.97
CA ARG A 482 -14.69 -34.15 20.10
C ARG A 482 -15.65 -33.47 21.08
N CYS A 483 -16.27 -32.36 20.68
CA CYS A 483 -17.18 -31.63 21.54
C CYS A 483 -18.52 -31.33 20.85
N TYR A 484 -19.59 -31.31 21.62
CA TYR A 484 -20.85 -30.67 21.24
C TYR A 484 -20.76 -29.17 21.52
N MET A 485 -21.46 -28.39 20.70
CA MET A 485 -21.63 -26.97 20.88
C MET A 485 -23.08 -26.69 21.26
N ILE A 486 -23.28 -26.14 22.45
CA ILE A 486 -24.58 -25.72 22.96
C ILE A 486 -24.63 -24.20 22.95
N LYS A 487 -25.54 -23.61 22.18
CA LYS A 487 -25.74 -22.16 22.11
C LYS A 487 -27.10 -21.81 22.67
N MET A 488 -27.12 -20.98 23.71
CA MET A 488 -28.34 -20.57 24.41
C MET A 488 -28.52 -19.06 24.26
N ARG A 489 -29.71 -18.64 23.80
CA ARG A 489 -30.05 -17.22 23.71
C ARG A 489 -30.71 -16.76 25.01
N LEU A 490 -30.21 -15.67 25.55
CA LEU A 490 -30.72 -15.03 26.76
C LEU A 490 -31.92 -14.13 26.42
N PRO A 491 -32.89 -13.97 27.34
CA PRO A 491 -33.96 -13.00 27.23
C PRO A 491 -33.42 -11.57 27.14
N ALA A 492 -34.10 -10.68 26.41
CA ALA A 492 -33.60 -9.34 26.05
C ALA A 492 -33.50 -8.31 27.21
N ASP A 493 -33.61 -8.73 28.46
CA ASP A 493 -33.72 -7.84 29.62
C ASP A 493 -32.33 -7.54 30.26
N ARG A 494 -31.78 -6.36 29.91
CA ARG A 494 -30.34 -6.02 30.06
C ARG A 494 -29.78 -6.00 31.49
N ARG A 495 -30.61 -5.99 32.54
CA ARG A 495 -30.15 -6.02 33.95
C ARG A 495 -30.12 -7.43 34.54
N ALA A 496 -30.94 -8.35 34.03
CA ALA A 496 -30.93 -9.76 34.41
C ALA A 496 -29.81 -10.56 33.71
N ASP A 497 -29.29 -10.02 32.60
CA ASP A 497 -28.29 -10.68 31.75
C ASP A 497 -27.06 -11.19 32.52
N ARG A 498 -26.42 -10.39 33.39
CA ARG A 498 -25.18 -10.84 34.07
C ARG A 498 -25.42 -11.87 35.18
N GLY A 499 -26.53 -11.76 35.92
CA GLY A 499 -26.88 -12.71 36.98
C GLY A 499 -27.31 -14.05 36.40
N LEU A 500 -28.20 -14.00 35.40
CA LEU A 500 -28.67 -15.17 34.67
C LEU A 500 -27.53 -15.87 33.91
N GLN A 501 -26.61 -15.10 33.31
CA GLN A 501 -25.41 -15.66 32.66
C GLN A 501 -24.54 -16.46 33.63
N ARG A 502 -24.28 -15.95 34.83
CA ARG A 502 -23.47 -16.66 35.85
C ARG A 502 -24.16 -17.93 36.31
N GLN A 503 -25.45 -17.84 36.65
CA GLN A 503 -26.25 -18.99 37.03
C GLN A 503 -26.27 -20.06 35.94
N LEU A 504 -26.39 -19.66 34.66
CA LEU A 504 -26.34 -20.58 33.53
C LEU A 504 -24.97 -21.24 33.37
N ILE A 505 -23.87 -20.49 33.57
CA ILE A 505 -22.51 -21.05 33.51
C ILE A 505 -22.30 -22.08 34.62
N GLU A 506 -22.70 -21.77 35.86
CA GLU A 506 -22.59 -22.68 37.00
C GLU A 506 -23.41 -23.95 36.79
N LEU A 507 -24.70 -23.83 36.43
CA LEU A 507 -25.57 -24.97 36.13
C LEU A 507 -25.00 -25.87 35.02
N MET A 508 -24.50 -25.26 33.93
CA MET A 508 -23.93 -26.02 32.82
C MET A 508 -22.61 -26.70 33.18
N GLN A 509 -21.84 -26.15 34.12
CA GLN A 509 -20.61 -26.77 34.62
C GLN A 509 -20.88 -27.90 35.62
N GLU A 510 -21.97 -27.81 36.39
CA GLU A 510 -22.42 -28.87 37.30
C GLU A 510 -23.02 -30.07 36.54
N GLU A 511 -23.85 -29.83 35.52
CA GLU A 511 -24.55 -30.90 34.81
C GLU A 511 -23.69 -31.68 33.79
N PHE A 512 -22.67 -31.03 33.21
CA PHE A 512 -21.87 -31.60 32.14
C PHE A 512 -20.39 -31.69 32.54
N HIS A 513 -19.89 -32.93 32.66
CA HIS A 513 -18.47 -33.18 32.81
C HIS A 513 -17.70 -32.67 31.58
N GLN A 514 -16.66 -31.87 31.80
CA GLN A 514 -15.90 -31.17 30.74
C GLN A 514 -16.72 -30.12 29.95
N CYS A 515 -17.52 -29.33 30.65
CA CYS A 515 -18.17 -28.14 30.08
C CYS A 515 -17.29 -26.89 30.22
N ALA A 516 -16.97 -26.25 29.11
CA ALA A 516 -16.24 -24.98 29.08
C ALA A 516 -17.06 -23.90 28.37
N PRO A 517 -17.31 -22.74 29.00
CA PRO A 517 -17.94 -21.62 28.31
C PRO A 517 -16.97 -21.08 27.26
N CYS A 518 -17.43 -20.93 26.01
CA CYS A 518 -16.60 -20.46 24.90
C CYS A 518 -16.70 -18.95 24.72
N TYR A 519 -17.91 -18.42 24.52
CA TYR A 519 -18.09 -17.00 24.27
C TYR A 519 -19.52 -16.53 24.61
N SER A 520 -19.67 -15.22 24.82
CA SER A 520 -20.95 -14.54 24.93
C SER A 520 -21.00 -13.43 23.89
N TYR A 521 -22.02 -13.43 23.02
CA TYR A 521 -22.17 -12.43 21.98
C TYR A 521 -23.63 -12.13 21.67
N LYS A 522 -24.00 -10.84 21.69
CA LYS A 522 -25.37 -10.35 21.41
C LYS A 522 -26.47 -11.13 22.18
N GLY A 523 -26.20 -11.45 23.45
CA GLY A 523 -27.12 -12.21 24.29
C GLY A 523 -27.14 -13.72 24.00
N MET A 524 -26.20 -14.26 23.22
CA MET A 524 -26.04 -15.70 23.02
C MET A 524 -24.81 -16.20 23.78
N LEU A 525 -25.00 -17.18 24.66
CA LEU A 525 -23.95 -17.91 25.38
C LEU A 525 -23.66 -19.23 24.68
N ALA A 526 -22.39 -19.56 24.49
CA ALA A 526 -21.96 -20.82 23.87
C ALA A 526 -21.12 -21.66 24.85
N PHE A 527 -21.45 -22.95 24.96
CA PHE A 527 -20.81 -23.93 25.84
C PHE A 527 -20.32 -25.16 25.08
N ARG A 528 -19.03 -25.47 25.24
CA ARG A 528 -18.42 -26.67 24.68
C ARG A 528 -18.53 -27.81 25.69
N VAL A 529 -19.11 -28.93 25.26
CA VAL A 529 -19.29 -30.13 26.08
C VAL A 529 -18.57 -31.31 25.43
N GLY A 530 -17.75 -32.05 26.19
CA GLY A 530 -17.03 -33.22 25.68
C GLY A 530 -17.97 -34.36 25.25
N LYS A 531 -17.72 -34.95 24.07
CA LYS A 531 -18.48 -36.09 23.53
C LYS A 531 -18.17 -37.42 24.23
N THR A 532 -17.11 -37.49 25.03
CA THR A 532 -16.62 -38.74 25.63
C THR A 532 -17.58 -39.39 26.64
N TYR A 533 -18.56 -38.65 27.16
CA TYR A 533 -19.45 -39.13 28.23
C TYR A 533 -20.93 -38.84 28.00
N THR A 534 -21.33 -38.33 26.83
CA THR A 534 -22.70 -37.85 26.62
C THR A 534 -23.26 -38.26 25.25
N ASN A 535 -24.43 -38.91 25.28
CA ASN A 535 -25.20 -39.22 24.08
C ASN A 535 -26.05 -38.01 23.66
N TRP A 536 -26.30 -37.85 22.36
CA TRP A 536 -27.16 -36.78 21.80
C TRP A 536 -28.50 -36.63 22.52
N SER A 537 -29.15 -37.77 22.85
CA SER A 537 -30.43 -37.80 23.55
C SER A 537 -30.35 -37.19 24.95
N GLU A 538 -29.28 -37.48 25.70
CA GLU A 538 -29.08 -37.00 27.06
C GLU A 538 -28.76 -35.50 27.09
N VAL A 539 -27.90 -35.05 26.17
CA VAL A 539 -27.58 -33.61 26.02
C VAL A 539 -28.86 -32.85 25.68
N TYR A 540 -29.64 -33.34 24.71
CA TYR A 540 -30.86 -32.66 24.29
C TYR A 540 -31.93 -32.65 25.38
N SER A 541 -32.13 -33.75 26.12
CA SER A 541 -33.12 -33.80 27.21
C SER A 541 -32.79 -32.84 28.35
N LYS A 542 -31.51 -32.78 28.75
CA LYS A 542 -31.04 -31.87 29.82
C LYS A 542 -31.17 -30.41 29.40
N VAL A 543 -30.71 -30.09 28.19
CA VAL A 543 -30.79 -28.74 27.63
C VAL A 543 -32.24 -28.30 27.42
N ALA A 544 -33.14 -29.20 27.00
CA ALA A 544 -34.57 -28.90 26.84
C ALA A 544 -35.25 -28.60 28.19
N ALA A 545 -34.90 -29.33 29.26
CA ALA A 545 -35.39 -29.04 30.61
C ALA A 545 -34.95 -27.66 31.10
N HIS A 546 -33.71 -27.26 30.80
CA HIS A 546 -33.19 -25.93 31.13
C HIS A 546 -33.89 -24.83 30.35
N LYS A 547 -34.24 -25.08 29.08
CA LYS A 547 -35.01 -24.14 28.27
C LYS A 547 -36.36 -23.82 28.91
N SER A 548 -37.10 -24.83 29.40
CA SER A 548 -38.38 -24.62 30.07
C SER A 548 -38.23 -23.96 31.44
N ASN A 549 -37.24 -24.37 32.23
CA ASN A 549 -37.05 -23.87 33.60
C ASN A 549 -36.59 -22.41 33.65
N LEU A 550 -35.75 -21.99 32.70
CA LEU A 550 -35.15 -20.65 32.65
C LEU A 550 -35.84 -19.71 31.65
N GLY A 551 -36.88 -20.17 30.95
CA GLY A 551 -37.61 -19.36 29.98
C GLY A 551 -36.75 -18.89 28.80
N LEU A 552 -35.81 -19.72 28.34
CA LEU A 552 -34.89 -19.34 27.27
C LEU A 552 -35.61 -19.32 25.91
N PRO A 553 -35.55 -18.22 25.14
CA PRO A 553 -36.23 -18.11 23.84
C PRO A 553 -35.75 -19.17 22.84
N GLU A 554 -34.43 -19.36 22.72
CA GLU A 554 -33.83 -20.23 21.70
C GLU A 554 -32.64 -21.00 22.27
N VAL A 555 -32.55 -22.29 21.93
CA VAL A 555 -31.41 -23.13 22.25
C VAL A 555 -31.05 -23.98 21.04
N PHE A 556 -29.77 -24.02 20.71
CA PHE A 556 -29.21 -24.82 19.62
C PHE A 556 -28.20 -25.80 20.19
N VAL A 557 -28.32 -27.08 19.84
CA VAL A 557 -27.34 -28.12 20.13
C VAL A 557 -26.87 -28.66 18.80
N GLY A 558 -25.56 -28.64 18.59
CA GLY A 558 -24.94 -29.03 17.33
C GLY A 558 -23.57 -29.67 17.56
N ASP A 559 -23.03 -30.28 16.51
CA ASP A 559 -21.61 -30.53 16.45
C ASP A 559 -20.86 -29.19 16.39
N ILE A 560 -19.71 -29.13 17.06
CA ILE A 560 -18.88 -27.93 17.01
C ILE A 560 -18.32 -27.75 15.59
N SER A 561 -18.62 -26.59 15.01
CA SER A 561 -18.04 -26.21 13.72
C SER A 561 -16.70 -25.50 13.93
N PHE A 562 -15.82 -25.55 12.93
CA PHE A 562 -14.59 -24.75 12.95
C PHE A 562 -14.84 -23.24 13.04
N GLU A 563 -15.97 -22.77 12.52
CA GLU A 563 -16.39 -21.37 12.70
C GLU A 563 -16.62 -21.06 14.19
N ASP A 564 -17.25 -21.97 14.93
CA ASP A 564 -17.47 -21.81 16.37
C ASP A 564 -16.17 -21.83 17.16
N ILE A 565 -15.19 -22.61 16.72
CA ILE A 565 -13.84 -22.66 17.32
C ILE A 565 -13.12 -21.32 17.09
N LEU A 566 -13.15 -20.80 15.86
CA LEU A 566 -12.54 -19.50 15.52
C LEU A 566 -13.19 -18.34 16.28
N VAL A 567 -14.53 -18.34 16.39
CA VAL A 567 -15.26 -17.33 17.18
C VAL A 567 -14.98 -17.48 18.66
N GLY A 568 -14.88 -18.71 19.15
CA GLY A 568 -14.51 -19.01 20.54
C GLY A 568 -13.12 -18.51 20.87
N LEU A 569 -12.12 -18.85 20.07
CA LEU A 569 -10.74 -18.37 20.19
C LEU A 569 -10.70 -16.84 20.25
N ALA A 570 -11.23 -16.16 19.22
CA ALA A 570 -11.28 -14.71 19.10
C ALA A 570 -12.01 -13.95 20.24
N ARG A 571 -12.90 -14.62 20.99
CA ARG A 571 -13.80 -13.97 21.96
C ARG A 571 -13.73 -14.55 23.37
N CYS A 572 -12.97 -15.63 23.56
CA CYS A 572 -12.70 -16.20 24.88
C CYS A 572 -12.16 -15.14 25.85
N GLN A 573 -11.35 -14.19 25.35
CA GLN A 573 -10.80 -13.08 26.15
C GLN A 573 -11.89 -12.19 26.81
N ILE A 574 -13.05 -12.01 26.17
CA ILE A 574 -14.12 -11.13 26.69
C ILE A 574 -14.84 -11.80 27.87
N LEU A 575 -15.01 -13.12 27.82
CA LEU A 575 -15.71 -13.86 28.87
C LEU A 575 -14.87 -13.94 30.16
N THR A 576 -13.55 -14.10 30.03
CA THR A 576 -12.63 -14.14 31.18
C THR A 576 -12.55 -12.80 31.92
N MET A 577 -12.73 -11.67 31.22
CA MET A 577 -12.84 -10.34 31.85
C MET A 577 -14.16 -10.17 32.64
N MET A 578 -15.24 -10.86 32.26
CA MET A 578 -16.54 -10.78 32.95
C MET A 578 -16.68 -11.75 34.14
N ILE A 579 -15.89 -12.84 34.15
CA ILE A 579 -15.87 -13.83 35.24
C ILE A 579 -15.06 -13.36 36.46
N ARG A 580 -14.20 -12.32 36.33
CA ARG A 580 -13.53 -11.77 37.51
C ARG A 580 -14.55 -11.25 38.52
N PRO A 581 -14.55 -11.71 39.78
CA PRO A 581 -15.17 -10.96 40.85
C PRO A 581 -14.47 -9.60 40.92
N ASN A 582 -15.23 -8.53 41.16
CA ASN A 582 -14.68 -7.26 41.61
C ASN A 582 -14.02 -7.50 42.98
N THR A 583 -12.79 -8.01 43.01
CA THR A 583 -11.89 -7.81 44.13
C THR A 583 -11.21 -6.47 43.89
N ILE A 584 -11.95 -5.41 44.18
CA ILE A 584 -11.36 -4.14 44.57
C ILE A 584 -10.92 -4.35 46.01
N SER A 585 -9.61 -4.51 46.20
CA SER A 585 -8.93 -4.23 47.46
C SER A 585 -7.98 -3.07 47.22
#